data_AF-A0A6L8A983-F1
#
_entry.id   AF-A0A6L8A983-F1
#
_cell.length_a   1.000
_cell.length_b   1.000
_cell.length_c   1.000
_cell.angle_alpha   90.00
_cell.angle_beta   90.00
_cell.angle_gamma   90.00
#
_symmetry.space_group_name_H-M   'P 1'
#
loop_
_entity.id
_entity.type
_entity.pdbx_description
1 polymer ?
#
loop_
_entity_poly.entity_id
_entity_poly.type
_entity_poly.pdbx_seq_one_letter_code
_entity_poly.pdbx_strand_id
1 'polypeptide(L)'
;MLLLLIRPRPFAYIARFVKVREQIKLFLQSTLNLKILNELSSQCALVLSPAEQEKMVADLSLILAFVDQIHTVPTEGVVPLIHPVNVGNLREADEPETTEPYNIYESEKIETVEGFYVVPKVIEP
;
A
#
# COMPACT_ATOMS: atom_id res chain seq x y z
N MET A 1 8.33 9.15 -45.52
CA MET A 1 6.87 9.05 -45.30
C MET A 1 6.66 7.75 -44.52
N LEU A 2 6.71 7.71 -43.18
CA LEU A 2 5.74 8.24 -42.23
C LEU A 2 6.44 8.42 -40.86
N LEU A 3 6.56 9.64 -40.33
CA LEU A 3 7.02 9.89 -38.95
C LEU A 3 5.85 9.64 -37.99
N LEU A 4 5.92 8.60 -37.16
CA LEU A 4 4.96 8.39 -36.07
C LEU A 4 5.33 9.31 -34.90
N LEU A 5 4.67 10.46 -34.86
CA LEU A 5 4.72 11.47 -33.81
C LEU A 5 4.16 10.90 -32.50
N ILE A 6 5.02 10.29 -31.68
CA ILE A 6 4.72 10.03 -30.27
C ILE A 6 4.79 11.38 -29.56
N ARG A 7 3.67 12.11 -29.54
CA ARG A 7 3.54 13.29 -28.66
C ARG A 7 3.65 12.81 -27.21
N PRO A 8 4.56 13.37 -26.39
CA PRO A 8 4.58 13.08 -24.97
C PRO A 8 3.25 13.57 -24.37
N ARG A 9 2.46 12.65 -23.83
CA ARG A 9 1.29 13.02 -23.03
C ARG A 9 1.82 13.71 -21.76
N PRO A 10 1.42 14.95 -21.44
CA PRO A 10 1.80 15.55 -20.18
C PRO A 10 1.21 14.72 -19.05
N PHE A 11 2.09 14.26 -18.17
CA PHE A 11 1.80 13.48 -16.97
C PHE A 11 0.95 14.36 -16.02
N ALA A 12 -0.37 14.33 -16.18
CA ALA A 12 -1.32 15.11 -15.37
C ALA A 12 -1.54 14.51 -13.98
N TYR A 13 -0.46 14.08 -13.30
CA TYR A 13 -0.54 13.43 -11.98
C TYR A 13 -0.33 14.41 -10.80
N ILE A 14 0.08 15.64 -11.08
CA ILE A 14 0.44 16.64 -10.05
C ILE A 14 -0.80 17.17 -9.29
N ALA A 15 -1.99 17.18 -9.91
CA ALA A 15 -3.19 17.77 -9.32
C ALA A 15 -3.82 16.94 -8.19
N ARG A 16 -3.49 15.63 -8.06
CA ARG A 16 -4.13 14.78 -7.04
C ARG A 16 -3.53 14.95 -5.65
N PHE A 17 -2.29 15.41 -5.55
CA PHE A 17 -1.57 15.59 -4.28
C PHE A 17 -1.93 16.90 -3.56
N VAL A 18 -2.32 17.96 -4.26
CA VAL A 18 -2.73 19.23 -3.61
C VAL A 18 -4.02 19.04 -2.79
N LYS A 19 -4.92 18.15 -3.23
CA LYS A 19 -6.18 17.86 -2.53
C LYS A 19 -6.00 17.08 -1.21
N VAL A 20 -4.81 16.52 -0.98
CA VAL A 20 -4.46 15.82 0.26
C VAL A 20 -4.36 16.79 1.44
N ARG A 21 -4.00 18.07 1.21
CA ARG A 21 -3.82 19.06 2.28
C ARG A 21 -5.11 19.39 3.04
N GLU A 22 -6.25 19.43 2.36
CA GLU A 22 -7.56 19.70 2.98
C GLU A 22 -8.11 18.45 3.71
N GLN A 23 -7.85 17.24 3.19
CA GLN A 23 -8.29 16.01 3.86
C GLN A 23 -7.43 15.64 5.06
N ILE A 24 -6.13 15.92 5.04
CA ILE A 24 -5.25 15.70 6.21
C ILE A 24 -5.58 16.68 7.34
N LYS A 25 -5.97 17.92 7.03
CA LYS A 25 -6.40 18.88 8.06
C LYS A 25 -7.66 18.44 8.81
N LEU A 26 -8.51 17.63 8.18
CA LEU A 26 -9.69 17.01 8.81
C LEU A 26 -9.33 15.78 9.66
N PHE A 27 -8.20 15.10 9.36
CA PHE A 27 -7.71 13.92 10.08
C PHE A 27 -7.03 14.28 11.41
N LEU A 28 -6.51 15.51 11.53
CA LEU A 28 -5.68 15.99 12.65
C LEU A 28 -6.43 16.24 13.98
N GLN A 29 -7.69 15.80 14.11
CA GLN A 29 -8.45 15.85 15.36
C GLN A 29 -8.98 14.47 15.80
N SER A 30 -8.67 13.38 15.09
CA SER A 30 -9.18 12.07 15.49
C SER A 30 -8.34 11.49 16.63
N THR A 31 -8.85 11.61 17.85
CA THR A 31 -8.48 10.69 18.94
C THR A 31 -8.63 9.27 18.41
N LEU A 32 -7.51 8.55 18.30
CA LEU A 32 -7.52 7.16 17.87
C LEU A 32 -8.40 6.37 18.85
N ASN A 33 -9.44 5.71 18.33
CA ASN A 33 -10.43 5.03 19.13
C ASN A 33 -10.60 3.58 18.67
N LEU A 34 -11.24 2.76 19.50
CA LEU A 34 -11.44 1.34 19.21
C LEU A 34 -12.21 1.10 17.90
N LYS A 35 -13.12 2.01 17.52
CA LYS A 35 -13.86 1.90 16.26
C LYS A 35 -12.91 2.00 15.06
N ILE A 36 -12.07 3.03 15.02
CA ILE A 36 -11.06 3.23 13.96
C ILE A 36 -10.08 2.06 13.95
N LEU A 37 -9.65 1.59 15.11
CA LEU A 37 -8.75 0.44 15.19
C LEU A 37 -9.37 -0.82 14.57
N ASN A 38 -10.65 -1.08 14.80
CA ASN A 38 -11.35 -2.21 14.22
C ASN A 38 -11.54 -2.09 12.69
N GLU A 39 -11.78 -0.88 12.20
CA GLU A 39 -11.81 -0.62 10.76
C GLU A 39 -10.45 -0.89 10.12
N LEU A 40 -9.35 -0.45 10.76
CA LEU A 40 -7.99 -0.68 10.29
C LEU A 40 -7.60 -2.16 10.34
N SER A 41 -7.92 -2.87 11.42
CA SER A 41 -7.57 -4.29 11.57
C SER A 41 -8.24 -5.15 10.49
N SER A 42 -9.48 -4.82 10.11
CA SER A 42 -10.21 -5.50 9.04
C SER A 42 -9.53 -5.35 7.66
N GLN A 43 -8.89 -4.21 7.39
CA GLN A 43 -8.19 -3.94 6.13
C GLN A 43 -6.82 -4.62 6.06
N CYS A 44 -6.24 -4.94 7.21
CA CYS A 44 -4.94 -5.60 7.33
C CYS A 44 -5.03 -7.11 7.59
N ALA A 45 -6.24 -7.68 7.57
CA ALA A 45 -6.50 -9.08 7.94
C ALA A 45 -5.93 -9.45 9.32
N LEU A 46 -6.05 -8.54 10.30
CA LEU A 46 -5.58 -8.75 11.67
C LEU A 46 -6.76 -8.98 12.61
N VAL A 47 -6.67 -10.00 13.45
CA VAL A 47 -7.59 -10.25 14.57
C VAL A 47 -6.87 -9.94 15.87
N LEU A 48 -7.37 -8.97 16.63
CA LEU A 48 -6.76 -8.50 17.88
C LEU A 48 -7.67 -8.82 19.07
N SER A 49 -7.09 -9.37 20.14
CA SER A 49 -7.76 -9.53 21.43
C SER A 49 -8.05 -8.17 22.08
N PRO A 50 -8.98 -8.08 23.05
CA PRO A 50 -9.29 -6.81 23.71
C PRO A 50 -8.06 -6.14 24.37
N ALA A 51 -7.18 -6.93 24.99
CA ALA A 51 -5.96 -6.42 25.60
C ALA A 51 -4.97 -5.87 24.55
N GLU A 52 -4.86 -6.54 23.39
CA GLU A 52 -4.04 -6.04 22.28
C GLU A 52 -4.62 -4.77 21.67
N GLN A 53 -5.95 -4.65 21.61
CA GLN A 53 -6.60 -3.45 21.10
C GLN A 53 -6.29 -2.23 21.98
N GLU A 54 -6.42 -2.35 23.30
CA GLU A 54 -6.11 -1.26 24.23
C GLU A 54 -4.64 -0.81 24.10
N LYS A 55 -3.72 -1.79 24.06
CA LYS A 55 -2.30 -1.51 23.88
C LYS A 55 -2.02 -0.85 22.52
N MET A 56 -2.62 -1.36 21.45
CA MET A 56 -2.43 -0.85 20.10
C MET A 56 -2.93 0.59 19.96
N VAL A 57 -4.05 0.93 20.63
CA VAL A 57 -4.53 2.33 20.66
C VAL A 57 -3.48 3.24 21.29
N ALA A 58 -2.90 2.85 22.44
CA ALA A 58 -1.88 3.63 23.10
C ALA A 58 -0.61 3.78 22.24
N ASP A 59 -0.10 2.68 21.68
CA ASP A 59 1.12 2.65 20.87
C ASP A 59 0.96 3.48 19.60
N LEU A 60 -0.14 3.32 18.86
CA LEU A 60 -0.42 4.11 17.65
C LEU A 60 -0.61 5.59 17.95
N SER A 61 -1.23 5.94 19.09
CA SER A 61 -1.37 7.33 19.50
C SER A 61 -0.02 8.01 19.71
N LEU A 62 0.95 7.29 20.30
CA LEU A 62 2.32 7.78 20.46
C LEU A 62 3.03 7.97 19.11
N ILE A 63 2.89 7.01 18.20
CA ILE A 63 3.51 7.08 16.86
C ILE A 63 2.96 8.27 16.07
N LEU A 64 1.64 8.47 16.09
CA LEU A 64 1.02 9.60 15.38
C LEU A 64 1.47 10.94 15.95
N ALA A 65 1.52 11.07 17.28
CA ALA A 65 2.06 12.27 17.93
C ALA A 65 3.52 12.55 17.57
N PHE A 66 4.33 11.51 17.34
CA PHE A 66 5.70 11.66 16.85
C PHE A 66 5.75 12.12 15.39
N VAL A 67 4.96 11.50 14.51
CA VAL A 67 4.90 11.84 13.08
C VAL A 67 4.40 13.27 12.86
N ASP A 68 3.52 13.78 13.73
CA ASP A 68 3.00 15.15 13.66
C ASP A 68 4.10 16.23 13.64
N GLN A 69 5.29 15.93 14.18
CA GLN A 69 6.43 16.85 14.16
C GLN A 69 6.88 17.21 12.73
N ILE A 70 6.69 16.29 11.76
CA ILE A 70 7.11 16.48 10.37
C ILE A 70 6.29 17.60 9.69
N HIS A 71 5.06 17.86 10.14
CA HIS A 71 4.21 18.93 9.58
C HIS A 71 4.71 20.35 9.88
N THR A 72 5.67 20.51 10.79
CA THR A 72 6.26 21.82 11.12
C THR A 72 7.21 22.33 10.04
N VAL A 73 7.66 21.46 9.13
CA VAL A 73 8.60 21.80 8.06
C VAL A 73 7.84 22.28 6.82
N PRO A 74 8.12 23.49 6.29
CA PRO A 74 7.48 23.98 5.08
C PRO A 74 7.91 23.13 3.87
N THR A 75 6.92 22.68 3.10
CA THR A 75 7.13 21.84 1.91
C THR A 75 6.49 22.46 0.66
N GLU A 76 6.05 23.71 0.74
CA GLU A 76 5.53 24.47 -0.39
C GLU A 76 6.56 24.53 -1.54
N GLY A 77 6.16 24.06 -2.72
CA GLY A 77 7.02 24.05 -3.91
C GLY A 77 8.07 22.93 -3.92
N VAL A 78 8.14 22.08 -2.89
CA VAL A 78 9.02 20.91 -2.88
C VAL A 78 8.38 19.79 -3.69
N VAL A 79 9.09 19.29 -4.70
CA VAL A 79 8.65 18.14 -5.49
C VAL A 79 8.83 16.86 -4.66
N PRO A 80 7.79 16.01 -4.50
CA PRO A 80 7.92 14.75 -3.79
C PRO A 80 8.99 13.84 -4.40
N LEU A 81 9.84 13.25 -3.56
CA LEU A 81 10.82 12.25 -3.98
C LEU A 81 10.12 10.90 -4.19
N ILE A 82 9.99 10.45 -5.44
CA ILE A 82 9.32 9.19 -5.79
C ILE A 82 10.27 8.00 -5.65
N HIS A 83 11.48 8.13 -6.20
CA HIS A 83 12.55 7.16 -6.09
C HIS A 83 13.86 7.88 -5.75
N PRO A 84 14.71 7.31 -4.89
CA PRO A 84 16.01 7.91 -4.56
C PRO A 84 16.97 7.90 -5.76
N VAL A 85 16.77 6.98 -6.72
CA VAL A 85 17.56 6.84 -7.94
C VAL A 85 16.68 7.20 -9.13
N ASN A 86 17.21 8.00 -10.04
CA ASN A 86 16.52 8.35 -11.29
C ASN A 86 16.70 7.23 -12.32
N VAL A 87 15.94 6.15 -12.16
CA VAL A 87 15.83 5.08 -13.15
C VAL A 87 14.62 5.33 -14.04
N GLY A 88 14.82 5.19 -15.36
CA GLY A 88 13.73 5.19 -16.32
C GLY A 88 12.87 3.94 -16.19
N ASN A 89 11.77 3.88 -16.94
CA ASN A 89 10.93 2.67 -16.98
C ASN A 89 11.76 1.51 -17.53
N LEU A 90 12.05 0.52 -16.68
CA LEU A 90 12.62 -0.75 -17.11
C LEU A 90 11.58 -1.47 -17.98
N ARG A 91 12.02 -1.94 -19.15
CA ARG A 91 11.21 -2.74 -20.07
C ARG A 91 11.97 -4.01 -20.33
N GLU A 92 11.36 -5.13 -19.99
CA GLU A 92 11.82 -6.45 -20.41
C GLU A 92 11.19 -6.77 -21.77
N ALA A 93 11.85 -7.63 -22.54
CA ALA A 93 11.31 -8.10 -23.81
C ALA A 93 10.09 -8.99 -23.56
N ASP A 94 9.13 -8.98 -24.48
CA ASP A 94 7.96 -9.87 -24.44
C ASP A 94 8.35 -11.25 -25.00
N GLU A 95 9.22 -11.94 -24.28
CA GLU A 95 9.74 -13.26 -24.63
C GLU A 95 9.29 -14.30 -23.60
N PRO A 96 8.83 -15.49 -24.02
CA PRO A 96 8.38 -16.51 -23.09
C PRO A 96 9.58 -17.12 -22.36
N GLU A 97 9.53 -17.10 -21.02
CA GLU A 97 10.47 -17.82 -20.17
C GLU A 97 9.94 -19.22 -19.81
N THR A 98 10.85 -20.14 -19.52
CA THR A 98 10.48 -21.48 -19.05
C THR A 98 10.10 -21.40 -17.57
N THR A 99 8.87 -21.80 -17.23
CA THR A 99 8.43 -21.92 -15.84
C THR A 99 8.94 -23.23 -15.22
N GLU A 100 9.25 -23.19 -13.93
CA GLU A 100 9.65 -24.38 -13.16
C GLU A 100 8.49 -25.38 -13.00
N PRO A 101 8.77 -26.68 -12.79
CA PRO A 101 7.73 -27.69 -12.62
C PRO A 101 6.94 -27.47 -11.33
N TYR A 102 5.62 -27.71 -11.37
CA TYR A 102 4.72 -27.31 -10.27
C TYR A 102 5.07 -27.92 -8.90
N ASN A 103 5.71 -29.09 -8.89
CA ASN A 103 6.13 -29.81 -7.69
C ASN A 103 7.17 -29.04 -6.84
N ILE A 104 7.89 -28.05 -7.41
CA ILE A 104 8.80 -27.20 -6.63
C ILE A 104 8.04 -26.21 -5.71
N TYR A 105 6.76 -25.96 -6.00
CA TYR A 105 5.91 -25.05 -5.25
C TYR A 105 5.03 -25.77 -4.23
N GLU A 106 5.10 -27.10 -4.16
CA GLU A 106 4.50 -27.89 -3.10
C GLU A 106 5.33 -27.71 -1.82
N SER A 107 4.64 -27.40 -0.71
CA SER A 107 5.29 -27.23 0.59
C SER A 107 4.64 -28.16 1.62
N GLU A 108 5.42 -28.73 2.53
CA GLU A 108 4.91 -29.63 3.57
C GLU A 108 3.85 -28.98 4.47
N LYS A 109 3.82 -27.64 4.53
CA LYS A 109 2.98 -26.87 5.44
C LYS A 109 1.63 -26.47 4.84
N ILE A 110 1.47 -26.53 3.52
CA ILE A 110 0.25 -26.10 2.83
C ILE A 110 -0.34 -27.29 2.09
N GLU A 111 -1.58 -27.63 2.40
CA GLU A 111 -2.30 -28.71 1.73
C GLU A 111 -2.44 -28.40 0.24
N THR A 112 -2.05 -29.37 -0.58
CA THR A 112 -2.15 -29.29 -2.04
C THR A 112 -2.85 -30.54 -2.56
N VAL A 113 -3.71 -30.36 -3.56
CA VAL A 113 -4.42 -31.45 -4.23
C VAL A 113 -4.34 -31.21 -5.73
N GLU A 114 -3.77 -32.16 -6.48
CA GLU A 114 -3.64 -32.10 -7.94
C GLU A 114 -3.02 -30.80 -8.48
N GLY A 115 -2.04 -30.25 -7.75
CA GLY A 115 -1.36 -28.99 -8.12
C GLY A 115 -2.09 -27.71 -7.71
N PHE A 116 -3.18 -27.80 -6.93
CA PHE A 116 -3.90 -26.64 -6.38
C PHE A 116 -3.66 -26.49 -4.88
N TYR A 117 -3.55 -25.23 -4.41
CA TYR A 117 -3.55 -24.94 -2.98
C TYR A 117 -4.97 -25.04 -2.41
N VAL A 118 -5.11 -25.85 -1.36
CA VAL A 118 -6.37 -26.01 -0.66
C VAL A 118 -6.52 -24.89 0.38
N VAL A 119 -7.57 -24.09 0.22
CA VAL A 119 -7.92 -22.99 1.13
C VAL A 119 -9.39 -23.08 1.53
N PRO A 120 -9.80 -22.49 2.67
CA PRO A 120 -11.20 -22.39 3.01
C PRO A 120 -12.00 -21.75 1.88
N LYS A 121 -13.19 -22.31 1.61
CA LYS A 121 -14.07 -21.80 0.56
C LYS A 121 -14.39 -20.33 0.81
N VAL A 122 -14.16 -19.50 -0.19
CA VAL A 122 -14.62 -18.11 -0.17
C VAL A 122 -16.15 -18.12 -0.27
N ILE A 123 -16.80 -17.57 0.76
CA ILE A 123 -18.25 -17.35 0.80
C ILE A 123 -18.48 -15.91 0.34
N GLU A 124 -19.51 -15.67 -0.48
CA GLU A 124 -19.89 -14.31 -0.86
C GLU A 124 -20.43 -13.53 0.37
N PRO A 125 -20.10 -12.24 0.52
CA PRO A 125 -20.51 -11.42 1.66
C PRO A 125 -22.00 -11.06 1.66
#